data_AF-A0A1Q9VNM7-F1
#
_entry.id   AF-A0A1Q9VNM7-F1
#
_cell.length_a   1.000
_cell.length_b   1.000
_cell.length_c   1.000
_cell.angle_alpha   90.00
_cell.angle_beta   90.00
_cell.angle_gamma   90.00
#
_symmetry.space_group_name_H-M   'P 1'
#
loop_
_entity.id
_entity.type
_entity.pdbx_description
1 polymer ?
#
loop_
_entity_poly.entity_id
_entity_poly.type
_entity_poly.pdbx_seq_one_letter_code
_entity_poly.pdbx_strand_id
1 'polypeptide(L)'
;MDPRERLRKYRPTMAKKCFAWAGAVLGVLMVLTLLSSDAGSLAADALLSIGFGAMMFVPGAYWLVCNRRDSKTLSEWMVSHQAYQANWDLLARDEQAMFAPPEELPVLPLRRWKTVAVVILAAFFVAMAGSMLLPETTVA
;
A
#
# COMPACT_ATOMS: atom_id res chain seq x y z
N MET A 1 3.47 -9.45 20.08
CA MET A 1 2.73 -9.95 18.91
C MET A 1 3.68 -10.87 18.16
N ASP A 2 3.32 -12.15 18.04
CA ASP A 2 4.14 -13.20 17.41
C ASP A 2 4.48 -12.81 15.94
N PRO A 3 5.73 -13.00 15.46
CA PRO A 3 6.10 -12.81 14.05
C PRO A 3 5.11 -13.45 13.06
N ARG A 4 4.60 -14.65 13.36
CA ARG A 4 3.63 -15.38 12.53
C ARG A 4 2.27 -14.66 12.46
N GLU A 5 1.83 -14.12 13.59
CA GLU A 5 0.60 -13.35 13.69
C GLU A 5 0.71 -12.03 12.92
N ARG A 6 1.87 -11.36 13.01
CA ARG A 6 2.19 -10.16 12.22
C ARG A 6 2.22 -10.47 10.73
N LEU A 7 2.84 -11.58 10.34
CA LEU A 7 2.87 -12.03 8.94
C LEU A 7 1.45 -12.24 8.41
N ARG A 8 0.61 -12.97 9.14
CA ARG A 8 -0.81 -13.19 8.76
C ARG A 8 -1.56 -11.87 8.55
N LYS A 9 -1.39 -10.91 9.45
CA LYS A 9 -2.08 -9.61 9.41
C LYS A 9 -1.59 -8.71 8.28
N TYR A 10 -0.27 -8.62 8.11
CA TYR A 10 0.37 -7.70 7.17
C TYR A 10 0.73 -8.32 5.82
N ARG A 11 0.43 -9.60 5.61
CA ARG A 11 0.71 -10.30 4.34
C ARG A 11 0.23 -9.47 3.15
N PRO A 12 1.07 -9.27 2.12
CA PRO A 12 0.67 -8.64 0.88
C PRO A 12 -0.27 -9.58 0.10
N THR A 13 -1.58 -9.45 0.33
CA THR A 13 -2.63 -10.17 -0.41
C THR A 13 -2.91 -9.48 -1.74
N MET A 14 -3.45 -10.21 -2.73
CA MET A 14 -3.85 -9.62 -4.02
C MET A 14 -4.84 -8.47 -3.85
N ALA A 15 -5.82 -8.59 -2.94
CA ALA A 15 -6.76 -7.51 -2.66
C ALA A 15 -6.07 -6.19 -2.27
N LYS A 16 -5.14 -6.23 -1.30
CA LYS A 16 -4.33 -5.06 -0.88
C LYS A 16 -3.53 -4.45 -2.03
N LYS A 17 -3.03 -5.27 -2.97
CA LYS A 17 -2.32 -4.79 -4.16
C LYS A 17 -3.27 -4.11 -5.14
N CYS A 18 -4.44 -4.68 -5.40
CA CYS A 18 -5.48 -4.09 -6.25
C CYS A 18 -5.94 -2.74 -5.69
N PHE A 19 -6.21 -2.63 -4.39
CA PHE A 19 -6.61 -1.36 -3.76
C PHE A 19 -5.50 -0.30 -3.81
N ALA A 20 -4.25 -0.69 -3.61
CA ALA A 20 -3.12 0.24 -3.70
C ALA A 20 -2.95 0.79 -5.12
N TRP A 21 -3.08 -0.07 -6.14
CA TRP A 21 -3.06 0.34 -7.54
C TRP A 21 -4.28 1.19 -7.92
N ALA A 22 -5.48 0.81 -7.46
CA ALA A 22 -6.69 1.57 -7.73
C ALA A 22 -6.58 3.00 -7.20
N GLY A 23 -6.10 3.19 -5.96
CA GLY A 23 -5.89 4.54 -5.40
C GLY A 23 -4.82 5.34 -6.15
N ALA A 24 -3.72 4.70 -6.54
CA ALA A 24 -2.67 5.35 -7.32
C ALA A 24 -3.17 5.79 -8.71
N VAL A 25 -3.86 4.91 -9.43
CA VAL A 25 -4.43 5.20 -10.75
C VAL A 25 -5.50 6.28 -10.67
N LEU A 26 -6.42 6.18 -9.72
CA LEU A 26 -7.46 7.20 -9.51
C LEU A 26 -6.85 8.57 -9.18
N GLY A 27 -5.84 8.63 -8.30
CA GLY A 27 -5.16 9.88 -7.98
C GLY A 27 -4.47 10.51 -9.20
N VAL A 28 -3.82 9.70 -10.04
CA VAL A 28 -3.22 10.18 -11.30
C VAL A 28 -4.28 10.67 -12.28
N LEU A 29 -5.37 9.92 -12.46
CA LEU A 29 -6.47 10.31 -13.34
C LEU A 29 -7.10 11.63 -12.89
N MET A 30 -7.28 11.84 -11.58
CA MET A 30 -7.80 13.11 -11.06
C MET A 30 -6.86 14.29 -11.33
N VAL A 31 -5.54 14.11 -11.28
CA VAL A 31 -4.59 15.17 -11.66
C VAL A 31 -4.62 15.40 -13.18
N LEU A 32 -4.80 14.36 -13.98
CA LEU A 32 -4.86 14.50 -15.45
C LEU A 32 -6.08 15.28 -15.93
N THR A 33 -7.16 15.41 -15.15
CA THR A 33 -8.32 16.26 -15.53
C THR A 33 -7.94 17.74 -15.64
N LEU A 34 -6.82 18.16 -15.04
CA LEU A 34 -6.26 19.52 -15.21
C LEU A 34 -5.85 19.83 -16.63
N LEU A 35 -5.44 18.82 -17.40
CA LEU A 35 -5.06 18.99 -18.80
C LEU A 35 -6.26 19.37 -19.69
N SER A 36 -7.48 19.21 -19.17
CA SER A 36 -8.74 19.49 -19.87
C SER A 36 -9.50 20.68 -19.28
N SER A 37 -8.92 21.42 -18.34
CA SER A 37 -9.59 22.52 -17.63
C SER A 37 -9.40 23.86 -18.37
N ASP A 38 -10.47 24.63 -18.53
CA ASP A 38 -10.48 25.93 -19.22
C ASP A 38 -9.90 27.06 -18.35
N ALA A 39 -9.29 28.07 -18.99
CA ALA A 39 -8.47 29.08 -18.31
C ALA A 39 -9.22 29.97 -17.29
N GLY A 40 -10.55 30.05 -17.35
CA GLY A 40 -11.37 30.96 -16.54
C GLY A 40 -11.49 30.60 -15.05
N SER A 41 -11.24 29.34 -14.67
CA SER A 41 -11.39 28.82 -13.29
C SER A 41 -10.16 28.02 -12.82
N LEU A 42 -9.06 28.14 -13.57
CA LEU A 42 -7.92 27.21 -13.50
C LEU A 42 -7.28 27.10 -12.11
N ALA A 43 -7.29 28.18 -11.31
CA ALA A 43 -6.70 28.17 -9.97
C ALA A 43 -7.53 27.36 -8.94
N ALA A 44 -8.86 27.47 -8.97
CA ALA A 44 -9.73 26.72 -8.07
C ALA A 44 -9.77 25.24 -8.47
N ASP A 45 -9.86 24.97 -9.77
CA ASP A 45 -9.87 23.61 -10.31
C ASP A 45 -8.53 22.90 -10.10
N ALA A 46 -7.40 23.63 -10.21
CA ALA A 46 -6.07 23.10 -9.89
C ALA A 46 -5.92 22.75 -8.42
N LEU A 47 -6.35 23.61 -7.50
CA LEU A 47 -6.26 23.32 -6.07
C LEU A 47 -7.11 22.11 -5.68
N LEU A 48 -8.32 21.99 -6.23
CA LEU A 48 -9.20 20.85 -5.99
C LEU A 48 -8.63 19.55 -6.60
N SER A 49 -8.23 19.58 -7.87
CA SER A 49 -7.70 18.41 -8.58
C SER A 49 -6.37 17.92 -7.98
N ILE A 50 -5.44 18.81 -7.64
CA ILE A 50 -4.19 18.45 -6.96
C ILE A 50 -4.48 17.96 -5.55
N GLY A 51 -5.38 18.61 -4.81
CA GLY A 51 -5.75 18.22 -3.44
C GLY A 51 -6.36 16.83 -3.38
N PHE A 52 -7.39 16.56 -4.19
CA PHE A 52 -8.03 15.25 -4.28
C PHE A 52 -7.10 14.18 -4.88
N GLY A 53 -6.34 14.55 -5.91
CA GLY A 53 -5.33 13.69 -6.53
C GLY A 53 -4.28 13.24 -5.51
N ALA A 54 -3.73 14.16 -4.72
CA ALA A 54 -2.79 13.86 -3.66
C ALA A 54 -3.41 13.01 -2.54
N MET A 55 -4.66 13.31 -2.13
CA MET A 55 -5.38 12.52 -1.12
C MET A 55 -5.57 11.05 -1.52
N MET A 56 -5.72 10.76 -2.82
CA MET A 56 -5.85 9.38 -3.32
C MET A 56 -4.50 8.74 -3.64
N PHE A 57 -3.60 9.50 -4.26
CA PHE A 57 -2.32 9.01 -4.76
C PHE A 57 -1.34 8.67 -3.62
N VAL A 58 -1.16 9.58 -2.66
CA VAL A 58 -0.19 9.42 -1.55
C VAL A 58 -0.41 8.12 -0.77
N PRO A 59 -1.63 7.79 -0.32
CA PRO A 59 -1.85 6.55 0.41
C PRO A 59 -1.73 5.30 -0.47
N GLY A 60 -2.14 5.36 -1.74
CA GLY A 60 -1.94 4.28 -2.71
C GLY A 60 -0.46 3.99 -2.96
N ALA A 61 0.33 5.03 -3.21
CA ALA A 61 1.78 4.94 -3.40
C ALA A 61 2.48 4.43 -2.13
N TYR A 62 2.09 4.91 -0.95
CA TYR A 62 2.59 4.41 0.33
C TYR A 62 2.37 2.90 0.48
N TRP A 63 1.19 2.39 0.14
CA TRP A 63 0.90 0.95 0.19
C TRP A 63 1.71 0.15 -0.83
N LEU A 64 1.91 0.66 -2.04
CA LEU A 64 2.75 0.00 -3.06
C LEU A 64 4.20 -0.13 -2.58
N VAL A 65 4.77 0.94 -2.03
CA VAL A 65 6.15 0.94 -1.51
C VAL A 65 6.28 -0.03 -0.34
N CYS A 66 5.35 -0.01 0.61
CA CYS A 66 5.36 -0.93 1.75
C CYS A 66 5.25 -2.38 1.29
N ASN A 67 4.30 -2.70 0.40
CA ASN A 67 4.15 -4.05 -0.15
C ASN A 67 5.42 -4.54 -0.84
N ARG A 68 6.10 -3.68 -1.62
CA ARG A 68 7.34 -4.03 -2.32
C ARG A 68 8.47 -4.34 -1.34
N ARG A 69 8.64 -3.51 -0.29
CA ARG A 69 9.64 -3.73 0.76
C ARG A 69 9.36 -5.01 1.54
N ASP A 70 8.12 -5.19 1.99
CA ASP A 70 7.74 -6.35 2.80
C ASP A 70 7.85 -7.65 1.98
N SER A 71 7.52 -7.61 0.69
CA SER A 71 7.68 -8.76 -0.23
C SER A 71 9.16 -9.10 -0.46
N LYS A 72 10.02 -8.08 -0.63
CA LYS A 72 11.47 -8.26 -0.81
C LYS A 72 12.11 -8.92 0.41
N THR A 73 11.85 -8.39 1.60
CA THR A 73 12.38 -8.95 2.86
C THR A 73 11.95 -10.40 3.06
N LEU A 74 10.67 -10.72 2.81
CA LEU A 74 10.19 -12.09 2.92
C LEU A 74 10.80 -13.02 1.87
N SER A 75 10.98 -12.56 0.63
CA SER A 75 11.63 -13.39 -0.40
C SER A 75 13.09 -13.68 -0.08
N GLU A 76 13.84 -12.68 0.41
CA GLU A 76 15.25 -12.85 0.78
C GLU A 76 15.39 -13.81 1.96
N TRP A 77 14.53 -13.68 2.97
CA TRP A 77 14.49 -14.62 4.08
C TRP A 77 14.07 -16.02 3.64
N MET A 78 13.04 -16.19 2.81
CA MET A 78 12.60 -17.51 2.36
C MET A 78 13.70 -18.25 1.59
N VAL A 79 14.42 -17.56 0.70
CA VAL A 79 15.50 -18.17 -0.09
C VAL A 79 16.67 -18.60 0.81
N SER A 80 17.12 -17.70 1.69
CA SER A 80 18.22 -18.01 2.62
C SER A 80 17.85 -19.10 3.62
N HIS A 81 16.63 -19.03 4.17
CA HIS A 81 16.13 -20.00 5.13
C HIS A 81 15.89 -21.37 4.49
N GLN A 82 15.37 -21.47 3.27
CA GLN A 82 15.19 -22.78 2.60
C GLN A 82 16.53 -23.47 2.33
N ALA A 83 17.53 -22.73 1.86
CA ALA A 83 18.86 -23.29 1.62
C ALA A 83 19.53 -23.73 2.94
N TYR A 84 19.39 -22.92 3.99
CA TYR A 84 19.94 -23.24 5.31
C TYR A 84 19.23 -24.43 5.96
N GLN A 85 17.90 -24.45 5.94
CA GLN A 85 17.08 -25.52 6.51
C GLN A 85 17.34 -26.85 5.82
N ALA A 86 17.46 -26.86 4.49
CA ALA A 86 17.77 -28.07 3.73
C ALA A 86 19.13 -28.67 4.15
N ASN A 87 20.15 -27.83 4.37
CA ASN A 87 21.45 -28.29 4.86
C ASN A 87 21.40 -28.72 6.33
N TRP A 88 20.64 -28.00 7.15
CA TRP A 88 20.45 -28.29 8.57
C TRP A 88 19.80 -29.66 8.80
N ASP A 89 18.78 -29.98 8.00
CA ASP A 89 18.03 -31.24 8.10
C ASP A 89 18.87 -32.45 7.64
N LEU A 90 19.97 -32.23 6.91
CA LEU A 90 20.92 -33.28 6.50
C LEU A 90 21.98 -33.58 7.56
N LEU A 91 22.25 -32.65 8.48
CA LEU A 91 23.25 -32.81 9.53
C LEU A 91 22.77 -33.78 10.62
N ALA A 92 23.70 -34.56 11.15
CA ALA A 92 23.43 -35.38 12.33
C ALA A 92 23.23 -34.49 13.58
N ARG A 93 22.53 -34.99 14.61
CA ARG A 93 22.16 -34.17 15.79
C ARG A 93 23.35 -33.60 16.55
N ASP A 94 24.45 -34.33 16.56
CA ASP A 94 25.75 -33.96 17.12
C ASP A 94 26.45 -32.87 16.29
N GLU A 95 26.30 -32.89 14.98
CA GLU A 95 26.80 -31.85 14.07
C GLU A 95 25.98 -30.57 14.16
N GLN A 96 24.65 -30.69 14.31
CA GLN A 96 23.75 -29.55 14.52
C GLN A 96 24.14 -28.71 15.75
N ALA A 97 24.65 -29.32 16.81
CA ALA A 97 25.11 -28.60 18.01
C ALA A 97 26.32 -27.68 17.75
N MET A 98 27.04 -27.88 16.64
CA MET A 98 28.19 -27.05 16.25
C MET A 98 27.79 -25.81 15.42
N PHE A 99 26.56 -25.75 14.93
CA PHE A 99 26.07 -24.67 14.07
C PHE A 99 24.95 -23.87 14.76
N ALA A 100 24.74 -22.64 14.29
CA ALA A 100 23.65 -21.80 14.79
C ALA A 100 22.29 -22.31 14.29
N PRO A 101 21.24 -22.34 15.12
CA PRO A 101 19.93 -22.78 14.65
C PRO A 101 19.39 -21.89 13.52
N PRO A 102 18.51 -22.42 12.65
CA PRO A 102 17.92 -21.67 11.54
C PRO A 102 17.29 -20.35 11.99
N GLU A 103 17.55 -19.28 11.24
CA GLU A 103 17.06 -17.94 11.58
C GLU A 103 15.53 -17.86 11.61
N GLU A 104 14.97 -17.26 12.65
CA GLU A 104 13.52 -17.11 12.83
C GLU A 104 12.89 -16.15 11.81
N LEU A 105 11.56 -16.21 11.70
CA LEU A 105 10.78 -15.39 10.76
C LEU A 105 11.02 -13.88 11.00
N PRO A 106 11.34 -13.08 9.96
CA PRO A 106 11.63 -11.67 10.13
C PRO A 106 10.40 -10.90 10.56
N VAL A 107 10.61 -9.97 11.49
CA VAL A 107 9.55 -9.18 12.10
C VAL A 107 9.14 -8.02 11.20
N LEU A 108 8.03 -8.17 10.46
CA LEU A 108 7.50 -7.10 9.60
C LEU A 108 7.03 -5.89 10.43
N PRO A 109 7.47 -4.65 10.13
CA PRO A 109 7.09 -3.44 10.87
C PRO A 109 5.58 -3.19 10.89
N LEU A 110 5.09 -2.52 11.93
CA LEU A 110 3.67 -2.18 12.08
C LEU A 110 3.25 -1.18 11.00
N ARG A 111 2.14 -1.45 10.32
CA ARG A 111 1.60 -0.62 9.24
C ARG A 111 0.20 -0.13 9.59
N ARG A 112 -0.06 1.15 9.38
CA ARG A 112 -1.36 1.79 9.67
C ARG A 112 -2.38 1.62 8.52
N TRP A 113 -2.53 0.39 8.01
CA TRP A 113 -3.43 0.10 6.88
C TRP A 113 -4.88 0.58 7.12
N LYS A 114 -5.40 0.39 8.33
CA LYS A 114 -6.75 0.83 8.68
C LYS A 114 -6.89 2.35 8.64
N THR A 115 -5.95 3.08 9.24
CA THR A 115 -5.95 4.54 9.25
C THR A 115 -5.92 5.09 7.84
N VAL A 116 -5.04 4.56 7.00
CA VAL A 116 -4.91 4.98 5.60
C VAL A 116 -6.18 4.67 4.80
N ALA A 117 -6.80 3.50 5.01
CA ALA A 117 -8.07 3.16 4.36
C ALA A 117 -9.23 4.09 4.79
N VAL A 118 -9.28 4.45 6.08
CA VAL A 118 -10.28 5.42 6.58
C VAL A 118 -10.08 6.79 5.95
N VAL A 119 -8.82 7.25 5.79
CA VAL A 119 -8.53 8.53 5.14
C VAL A 119 -8.96 8.52 3.67
N ILE A 120 -8.67 7.45 2.92
CA ILE A 120 -9.14 7.30 1.53
C ILE A 120 -10.67 7.31 1.46
N LEU A 121 -11.35 6.52 2.29
CA LEU A 121 -12.81 6.46 2.31
C LEU A 121 -13.42 7.82 2.67
N ALA A 122 -12.91 8.49 3.70
CA ALA A 122 -13.39 9.81 4.10
C ALA A 122 -13.21 10.83 2.97
N ALA A 123 -12.05 10.87 2.32
CA ALA A 123 -11.81 11.76 1.19
C ALA A 123 -12.74 11.47 0.00
N PHE A 124 -13.03 10.19 -0.28
CA PHE A 124 -13.98 9.79 -1.31
C PHE A 124 -15.41 10.30 -0.99
N PHE A 125 -15.88 10.11 0.26
CA PHE A 125 -17.19 10.59 0.66
C PHE A 125 -17.30 12.12 0.68
N VAL A 126 -16.23 12.82 1.05
CA VAL A 126 -16.17 14.30 0.97
C VAL A 126 -16.26 14.76 -0.49
N ALA A 127 -15.54 14.12 -1.40
CA ALA A 127 -15.63 14.43 -2.84
C ALA A 127 -17.05 14.17 -3.37
N MET A 128 -17.65 13.03 -3.02
CA MET A 128 -19.00 12.65 -3.46
C MET A 128 -20.07 13.60 -2.90
N ALA A 129 -20.00 13.95 -1.61
CA ALA A 129 -20.90 14.92 -1.00
C ALA A 129 -20.74 16.32 -1.62
N GLY A 130 -19.50 16.73 -1.91
CA GLY A 130 -19.22 17.97 -2.64
C GLY A 130 -19.89 18.00 -4.01
N SER A 131 -19.86 16.88 -4.75
CA SER A 131 -20.53 16.77 -6.05
C SER A 131 -22.06 16.82 -5.97
N MET A 132 -22.66 16.36 -4.86
CA MET A 132 -24.11 16.41 -4.63
C MET A 132 -24.59 17.78 -4.15
N LEU A 133 -23.71 18.58 -3.55
CA LEU A 133 -24.02 19.92 -3.02
C LEU A 133 -23.77 21.04 -4.02
N LEU A 134 -23.07 20.76 -5.12
CA LEU A 134 -22.98 21.68 -6.24
C LEU A 134 -24.31 21.63 -7.00
N PRO A 135 -25.12 22.71 -6.99
CA PRO A 135 -26.30 22.76 -7.85
C PRO A 135 -25.83 22.58 -9.29
N GLU A 136 -26.60 21.83 -10.09
CA GLU A 136 -26.40 21.78 -11.54
C GLU A 136 -26.33 23.23 -12.02
N THR A 137 -25.13 23.72 -12.35
CA THR A 137 -25.01 24.96 -13.11
C THR A 137 -25.53 24.62 -14.48
N THR A 138 -26.83 24.81 -14.61
CA THR A 138 -27.64 24.75 -15.80
C THR A 138 -26.86 25.28 -16.98
N VAL A 139 -26.74 24.40 -17.97
CA VAL A 139 -26.66 24.68 -19.41
C VAL A 139 -27.27 26.06 -19.73
N ALA A 140 -26.45 26.95 -20.26
CA ALA A 140 -26.85 28.07 -21.10
C ALA A 140 -25.72 28.38 -22.07
#